data_AF-A0A5D2KD16-F1
#
_entry.id   AF-A0A5D2KD16-F1
#
_cell.length_a   1.000
_cell.length_b   1.000
_cell.length_c   1.000
_cell.angle_alpha   90.00
_cell.angle_beta   90.00
_cell.angle_gamma   90.00
#
_symmetry.space_group_name_H-M   'P 1'
#
loop_
_entity.id
_entity.type
_entity.pdbx_description
1 polymer ?
#
loop_
_entity_poly.entity_id
_entity_poly.type
_entity_poly.pdbx_seq_one_letter_code
_entity_poly.pdbx_strand_id
1 'polypeptide(L)'
;MFHTRTLKTHKNQTRFLYYFLVLLMAVVKAFIASLLISLLLLQLVAADQLVTSASKRKGTAPPAKIDCGGACAARCRLSSRPHLCKRACGTCCARCNCVPPGTAGNQEMCPCYASLTTHGGRRKCP
;
A
#
# COMPACT_ATOMS: atom_id res chain seq x y z
N MET A 1 -53.77 -1.42 -55.99
CA MET A 1 -52.29 -1.39 -55.93
C MET A 1 -51.71 -0.33 -54.97
N PHE A 2 -52.52 0.40 -54.19
CA PHE A 2 -52.04 1.46 -53.28
C PHE A 2 -51.90 1.04 -51.80
N HIS A 3 -52.50 -0.08 -51.38
CA HIS A 3 -52.55 -0.48 -49.97
C HIS A 3 -51.25 -1.14 -49.45
N THR A 4 -50.31 -1.49 -50.32
CA THR A 4 -49.06 -2.19 -49.97
C THR A 4 -47.88 -1.24 -49.73
N ARG A 5 -47.99 0.05 -50.06
CA ARG A 5 -46.89 1.03 -49.90
C ARG A 5 -46.79 1.59 -48.47
N THR A 6 -47.90 1.72 -47.74
CA THR A 6 -47.93 2.26 -46.36
C THR A 6 -47.40 1.29 -45.30
N LEU A 7 -47.54 -0.02 -45.50
CA LEU A 7 -46.99 -1.03 -44.57
C LEU A 7 -45.45 -1.15 -44.66
N LYS A 8 -44.86 -0.80 -45.80
CA LYS A 8 -43.41 -0.91 -46.05
C LYS A 8 -42.62 0.17 -45.30
N THR A 9 -43.17 1.38 -45.18
CA THR A 9 -42.59 2.51 -44.43
C THR A 9 -42.66 2.30 -42.90
N HIS A 10 -43.77 1.79 -42.36
CA HIS A 10 -43.89 1.49 -40.93
C HIS A 10 -42.97 0.34 -40.46
N LYS A 11 -42.77 -0.69 -41.28
CA LYS A 11 -41.82 -1.79 -40.97
C LYS A 11 -40.36 -1.31 -40.99
N ASN A 12 -40.04 -0.31 -41.82
CA ASN A 12 -38.71 0.28 -41.88
C ASN A 12 -38.47 1.25 -40.71
N GLN A 13 -39.48 2.01 -40.30
CA GLN A 13 -39.42 2.91 -39.15
C GLN A 13 -39.29 2.16 -37.81
N THR A 14 -40.03 1.05 -37.63
CA THR A 14 -39.90 0.19 -36.43
C THR A 14 -38.56 -0.54 -36.36
N ARG A 15 -38.00 -0.96 -37.51
CA ARG A 15 -36.63 -1.49 -37.57
C ARG A 15 -35.59 -0.43 -37.21
N PHE A 16 -35.72 0.78 -37.74
CA PHE A 16 -34.82 1.88 -37.42
C PHE A 16 -34.84 2.22 -35.92
N LEU A 17 -36.04 2.30 -35.32
CA LEU A 17 -36.20 2.52 -33.88
C LEU A 17 -35.63 1.37 -33.04
N TYR A 18 -35.79 0.12 -33.47
CA TYR A 18 -35.21 -1.05 -32.81
C TYR A 18 -33.67 -1.02 -32.84
N TYR A 19 -33.05 -0.73 -33.99
CA TYR A 19 -31.59 -0.59 -34.08
C TYR A 19 -31.07 0.57 -33.23
N PHE A 20 -31.79 1.68 -33.19
CA PHE A 20 -31.44 2.82 -32.34
C PHE A 20 -31.50 2.46 -30.85
N LEU A 21 -32.55 1.75 -30.41
CA LEU A 21 -32.67 1.29 -29.02
C LEU A 21 -31.60 0.27 -28.64
N VAL A 22 -31.29 -0.70 -29.53
CA VAL A 22 -30.22 -1.68 -29.31
C VAL A 22 -28.85 -0.99 -29.22
N LEU A 23 -28.58 -0.03 -30.11
CA LEU A 23 -27.36 0.76 -30.07
C LEU A 23 -27.26 1.58 -28.78
N LEU A 24 -28.35 2.22 -28.36
CA LEU A 24 -28.40 2.98 -27.11
C LEU A 24 -28.12 2.10 -25.89
N MET A 25 -28.73 0.92 -25.80
CA MET A 25 -28.49 -0.03 -24.71
C MET A 25 -27.05 -0.55 -24.69
N ALA A 26 -26.44 -0.76 -25.86
CA ALA A 26 -25.04 -1.16 -25.97
C ALA A 26 -24.10 -0.04 -25.48
N VAL A 27 -24.36 1.22 -25.88
CA VAL A 27 -23.58 2.39 -25.45
C VAL A 27 -23.71 2.57 -23.93
N VAL A 28 -24.92 2.55 -23.38
CA VAL A 28 -25.15 2.69 -21.93
C VAL A 28 -24.42 1.60 -21.15
N LYS A 29 -24.47 0.35 -21.62
CA LYS A 29 -23.78 -0.77 -20.95
C LYS A 29 -22.26 -0.63 -20.99
N ALA A 30 -21.69 -0.13 -22.08
CA ALA A 30 -20.26 0.16 -22.19
C ALA A 30 -19.83 1.29 -21.23
N PHE A 31 -20.64 2.37 -21.12
CA PHE A 31 -20.38 3.45 -20.17
C PHE A 31 -20.45 2.97 -18.71
N ILE A 32 -21.47 2.18 -18.36
CA ILE A 32 -21.59 1.60 -17.01
C ILE A 32 -20.38 0.73 -16.69
N ALA A 33 -19.97 -0.16 -17.60
CA ALA A 33 -18.79 -1.00 -17.40
C ALA A 33 -17.51 -0.16 -17.20
N SER A 34 -17.31 0.89 -18.00
CA SER A 34 -16.17 1.80 -17.88
C SER A 34 -16.14 2.54 -16.53
N LEU A 35 -17.30 3.02 -16.05
CA LEU A 35 -17.42 3.68 -14.75
C LEU A 35 -17.11 2.71 -13.59
N LEU A 36 -17.62 1.47 -13.66
CA LEU A 36 -17.35 0.45 -12.64
C LEU A 36 -15.87 0.07 -12.59
N ILE A 37 -15.22 -0.09 -13.75
CA ILE A 37 -13.78 -0.36 -13.84
C ILE A 37 -12.98 0.81 -13.25
N SER A 38 -13.33 2.05 -13.60
CA SER A 38 -12.67 3.25 -13.09
C SER A 38 -12.80 3.36 -11.56
N LEU A 39 -13.98 3.07 -11.00
CA LEU A 39 -14.22 3.07 -9.56
C LEU A 39 -13.43 1.97 -8.83
N LEU A 40 -13.35 0.77 -9.42
CA LEU A 40 -12.56 -0.35 -8.89
C LEU A 40 -11.07 -0.01 -8.85
N LEU A 41 -10.54 0.62 -9.90
CA LEU A 41 -9.15 1.09 -9.94
C LEU A 41 -8.88 2.15 -8.87
N LEU A 42 -9.83 3.08 -8.65
CA LEU A 42 -9.70 4.12 -7.62
C LEU A 42 -9.66 3.53 -6.20
N GLN A 43 -10.50 2.52 -5.93
CA GLN A 43 -10.50 1.76 -4.66
C GLN A 43 -9.18 1.00 -4.45
N LEU A 44 -8.61 0.40 -5.51
CA LEU A 44 -7.34 -0.30 -5.45
C LEU A 44 -6.16 0.65 -5.15
N VAL A 45 -6.14 1.83 -5.79
CA VAL A 45 -5.14 2.88 -5.52
C VAL A 45 -5.28 3.47 -4.11
N ALA A 46 -6.51 3.63 -3.62
CA ALA A 46 -6.75 4.08 -2.24
C ALA A 46 -6.34 3.04 -1.19
N ALA A 47 -6.51 1.74 -1.47
CA ALA A 47 -6.05 0.66 -0.60
C ALA A 47 -4.51 0.56 -0.58
N ASP A 48 -3.82 0.89 -1.67
CA ASP A 48 -2.36 0.96 -1.68
C ASP A 48 -1.84 2.00 -0.67
N GLN A 49 -2.57 3.09 -0.41
CA GLN A 49 -2.16 4.07 0.60
C GLN A 49 -2.25 3.54 2.05
N LEU A 50 -2.83 2.38 2.31
CA LEU A 50 -2.76 1.71 3.62
C LEU A 50 -1.60 0.71 3.70
N VAL A 51 -1.02 0.27 2.58
CA VAL A 51 0.06 -0.73 2.53
C VAL A 51 1.40 -0.14 2.06
N THR A 52 1.38 0.97 1.35
CA THR A 52 2.56 1.76 0.92
C THR A 52 2.69 3.11 1.64
N SER A 53 1.89 3.36 2.68
CA SER A 53 2.25 4.34 3.72
C SER A 53 3.42 3.89 4.62
N ALA A 54 3.88 2.64 4.49
CA ALA A 54 5.01 2.11 5.27
C ALA A 54 6.40 2.36 4.66
N SER A 55 6.53 2.96 3.46
CA SER A 55 7.85 3.09 2.79
C SER A 55 8.21 4.47 2.26
N LYS A 56 7.35 5.50 2.36
CA LYS A 56 7.66 6.82 1.79
C LYS A 56 7.31 8.01 2.67
N ARG A 57 7.63 7.93 3.97
CA ARG A 57 8.14 9.14 4.65
C ARG A 57 9.61 9.27 4.31
N LYS A 58 9.87 9.82 3.13
CA LYS A 58 11.12 10.51 2.83
C LYS A 58 11.18 11.69 3.81
N GLY A 59 11.70 11.44 5.00
CA GLY A 59 12.03 12.48 5.95
C GLY A 59 13.13 13.33 5.34
N THR A 60 12.76 14.50 4.81
CA THR A 60 13.67 15.52 4.30
C THR A 60 14.32 16.29 5.45
N ALA A 61 14.76 15.57 6.48
CA ALA A 61 15.62 16.08 7.52
C ALA A 61 16.84 15.14 7.57
N PRO A 62 18.08 15.67 7.68
CA PRO A 62 19.19 14.80 8.09
C PRO A 62 18.72 14.09 9.36
N PRO A 63 18.82 12.76 9.46
CA PRO A 63 18.34 12.06 10.64
C PRO A 63 19.07 12.68 11.82
N ALA A 64 18.33 13.30 12.74
CA ALA A 64 18.90 13.77 13.99
C ALA A 64 19.68 12.58 14.55
N LYS A 65 21.00 12.74 14.70
CA LYS A 65 21.85 11.67 15.20
C LYS A 65 21.33 11.36 16.59
N ILE A 66 20.78 10.17 16.79
CA ILE A 66 20.31 9.76 18.11
C ILE A 66 21.53 9.44 18.96
N ASP A 67 21.44 9.69 20.26
CA ASP A 67 22.45 9.18 21.19
C ASP A 67 22.28 7.65 21.33
N CYS A 68 23.00 6.90 20.48
CA CYS A 68 23.05 5.45 20.57
C CYS A 68 23.55 4.97 21.93
N GLY A 69 24.40 5.73 22.62
CA GLY A 69 24.94 5.38 23.93
C GLY A 69 23.84 5.31 24.98
N GLY A 70 23.11 6.42 25.17
CA GLY A 70 21.97 6.49 26.08
C GLY A 70 20.84 5.54 25.69
N ALA A 71 20.48 5.48 24.40
CA ALA A 71 19.40 4.63 23.94
C ALA A 71 19.69 3.13 24.15
N CYS A 72 20.90 2.67 23.82
CA CYS A 72 21.30 1.29 24.06
C CYS A 72 21.50 0.98 25.55
N ALA A 73 21.88 1.97 26.37
CA ALA A 73 21.92 1.80 27.82
C ALA A 73 20.53 1.52 28.40
N ALA A 74 19.52 2.27 27.96
CA ALA A 74 18.13 2.05 28.34
C ALA A 74 17.62 0.69 27.85
N ARG A 75 17.85 0.36 26.58
CA ARG A 75 17.40 -0.90 25.96
C ARG A 75 17.98 -2.14 26.66
N CYS A 76 19.27 -2.09 27.00
CA CYS A 76 19.99 -3.21 27.59
C CYS A 76 19.95 -3.25 29.12
N ARG A 77 19.16 -2.38 29.78
CA ARG A 77 19.16 -2.22 31.24
C ARG A 77 18.83 -3.51 32.01
N LEU A 78 17.92 -4.33 31.48
CA LEU A 78 17.50 -5.60 32.08
C LEU A 78 18.11 -6.83 31.38
N SER A 79 19.07 -6.63 30.48
CA SER A 79 19.73 -7.75 29.82
C SER A 79 20.65 -8.46 30.81
N SER A 80 20.59 -9.79 30.86
CA SER A 80 21.52 -10.62 31.64
C SER A 80 22.97 -10.49 31.15
N ARG A 81 23.18 -9.98 29.93
CA ARG A 81 24.51 -9.79 29.31
C ARG A 81 24.62 -8.35 28.78
N PRO A 82 24.70 -7.33 29.67
CA PRO A 82 24.54 -5.94 29.29
C PRO A 82 25.63 -5.44 28.32
N HIS A 83 26.89 -5.87 28.48
CA HIS A 83 27.97 -5.49 27.56
C HIS A 83 27.77 -6.06 26.15
N LEU A 84 27.35 -7.33 26.04
CA LEU A 84 27.05 -7.97 24.75
C LEU A 84 25.85 -7.31 24.08
N CYS A 85 24.78 -7.06 24.86
CA CYS A 85 23.59 -6.36 24.38
C CYS A 85 23.95 -4.96 23.85
N LYS A 86 24.70 -4.15 24.61
CA LYS A 86 25.10 -2.80 24.18
C LYS A 86 25.93 -2.83 22.90
N ARG A 87 26.83 -3.80 22.74
CA ARG A 87 27.64 -3.96 21.51
C ARG A 87 26.78 -4.27 20.29
N ALA A 88 25.83 -5.20 20.43
CA ALA A 88 24.90 -5.55 19.36
C ALA A 88 23.96 -4.38 19.03
N CYS A 89 23.35 -3.78 20.05
CA CYS A 89 22.50 -2.60 19.91
C CYS A 89 23.23 -1.45 19.23
N GLY A 90 24.46 -1.13 19.64
CA GLY A 90 25.25 -0.05 19.05
C GLY A 90 25.54 -0.26 17.56
N THR A 91 25.81 -1.51 17.14
CA THR A 91 26.00 -1.85 15.72
C THR A 91 24.71 -1.64 14.92
N CYS A 92 23.56 -2.00 15.48
CA CYS A 92 22.27 -1.81 14.86
C CYS A 92 21.86 -0.34 14.82
N CYS A 93 22.11 0.39 15.91
CA CYS A 93 21.86 1.83 16.03
C CYS A 93 22.71 2.64 15.04
N ALA A 94 24.00 2.31 14.89
CA ALA A 94 24.87 3.00 13.93
C ALA A 94 24.40 2.83 12.47
N ARG A 95 23.75 1.71 12.14
CA ARG A 95 23.19 1.43 10.81
C ARG A 95 21.82 2.05 10.59
N CYS A 96 20.95 1.94 11.60
CA CYS A 96 19.53 2.26 11.46
C CYS A 96 19.14 3.60 12.09
N ASN A 97 20.04 4.24 12.85
CA ASN A 97 19.82 5.47 13.61
C ASN A 97 18.50 5.45 14.42
N CYS A 98 18.16 4.29 14.98
CA CYS A 98 16.92 4.01 15.71
C CYS A 98 17.18 2.91 16.75
N VAL A 99 16.61 3.04 17.95
CA VAL A 99 16.57 2.01 18.99
C VAL A 99 15.14 1.95 19.54
N PRO A 100 14.49 0.77 19.56
CA PRO A 100 13.15 0.61 20.14
C PRO A 100 13.06 1.03 21.61
N PRO A 101 11.95 1.66 22.04
CA PRO A 101 11.75 2.02 23.44
C PRO A 101 11.55 0.78 24.32
N GLY A 102 11.84 0.93 25.62
CA GLY A 102 11.76 -0.14 26.62
C GLY A 102 12.91 -1.14 26.52
N THR A 103 12.87 -2.20 27.33
CA THR A 103 13.94 -3.22 27.41
C THR A 103 13.68 -4.50 26.61
N ALA A 104 12.45 -4.68 26.12
CA ALA A 104 12.02 -5.80 25.29
C ALA A 104 10.90 -5.35 24.33
N GLY A 105 10.65 -6.11 23.27
CA GLY A 105 9.56 -5.82 22.32
C GLY A 105 9.74 -4.52 21.51
N ASN A 106 8.64 -3.98 21.00
CA ASN A 106 8.55 -2.71 20.25
C ASN A 106 9.44 -2.61 19.00
N GLN A 107 9.81 -3.75 18.41
CA GLN A 107 10.75 -3.75 17.28
C GLN A 107 10.13 -3.15 16.01
N GLU A 108 8.81 -3.21 15.88
CA GLU A 108 8.03 -2.58 14.82
C GLU A 108 8.20 -1.05 14.76
N MET A 109 8.55 -0.42 15.88
CA MET A 109 8.87 1.02 15.94
C MET A 109 10.15 1.37 15.19
N CYS A 110 11.07 0.40 15.01
CA CYS A 110 12.31 0.56 14.26
C CYS A 110 12.46 -0.58 13.22
N PRO A 111 11.82 -0.50 12.04
CA PRO A 111 11.82 -1.59 11.05
C PRO A 111 13.22 -2.01 10.58
N CYS A 112 14.15 -1.06 10.40
CA CYS A 112 15.54 -1.37 10.07
C CYS A 112 16.22 -2.18 11.20
N TYR A 113 16.02 -1.79 12.45
CA TYR A 113 16.58 -2.49 13.61
C TYR A 113 16.01 -3.91 13.73
N ALA A 114 14.72 -4.09 13.43
CA ALA A 114 14.02 -5.37 13.51
C ALA A 114 14.38 -6.38 12.41
N SER A 115 14.76 -5.88 11.22
CA SER A 115 15.05 -6.68 10.02
C SER A 115 16.49 -7.18 9.93
N LEU A 116 17.41 -6.61 10.72
CA LEU A 116 18.81 -7.03 10.73
C LEU A 116 18.97 -8.45 11.30
N THR A 117 19.55 -9.33 10.48
CA THR A 117 19.88 -10.71 10.83
C THR A 117 21.39 -10.95 10.84
N THR A 118 21.79 -12.00 11.56
CA THR A 118 23.13 -12.58 11.49
C THR A 118 23.25 -13.49 10.27
N HIS A 119 24.46 -13.92 9.93
CA HIS A 119 24.68 -14.89 8.84
C HIS A 119 23.86 -16.19 9.02
N GLY A 120 23.59 -16.60 10.27
CA GLY A 120 22.76 -17.78 10.57
C GLY A 120 21.25 -17.51 10.59
N GLY A 121 20.78 -16.41 10.01
CA GLY A 121 19.34 -16.08 9.91
C GLY A 121 18.66 -15.66 11.22
N ARG A 122 19.38 -15.66 12.34
CA ARG A 122 18.86 -15.20 13.64
C ARG A 122 18.86 -13.68 13.71
N ARG A 123 17.86 -13.10 14.40
CA ARG A 123 17.83 -11.67 14.71
C ARG A 123 19.14 -11.21 15.34
N LYS A 124 19.72 -10.15 14.79
CA LYS A 124 21.02 -9.60 15.21
C LYS A 124 20.89 -8.66 16.40
N CYS A 125 19.84 -7.84 16.40
CA CYS A 125 19.66 -6.75 17.34
C CYS A 125 18.84 -7.19 18.57
N PRO A 126 19.18 -6.71 19.78
CA PRO A 126 18.47 -7.06 21.02
C PRO A 126 17.07 -6.42 21.14
#